data_AF-A0A3D4QQ80-F1
#
_entry.id   AF-A0A3D4QQ80-F1
#
_cell.length_a   1.000
_cell.length_b   1.000
_cell.length_c   1.000
_cell.angle_alpha   90.00
_cell.angle_beta   90.00
_cell.angle_gamma   90.00
#
_symmetry.space_group_name_H-M   'P 1'
#
loop_
_entity.id
_entity.type
_entity.pdbx_description
1 polymer ?
#
loop_
_entity_poly.entity_id
_entity_poly.type
_entity_poly.pdbx_seq_one_letter_code
_entity_poly.pdbx_strand_id
1 'polypeptide(L)'
;MGKYNFDEYIERRNTSSMKWDLVGERFGDPDLLPYWVADMDFRSPPEVIEAIEEKLKHGVLGYPVVKESLVESIVNWEKVRHGWSFDKSAVTWAPGVVGGLAFAIEAYTKPGDGIILQTPVYPPFYEIIEMSG
;
A
#
# COMPACT_ATOMS: atom_id res chain seq x y z
N MET A 1 26.08 -8.26 -11.65
CA MET A 1 24.69 -8.78 -11.58
C MET A 1 24.28 -8.80 -10.13
N GLY A 2 23.21 -8.07 -9.79
CA GLY A 2 22.87 -7.71 -8.41
C GLY A 2 22.21 -8.84 -7.62
N LYS A 3 21.96 -8.56 -6.33
CA LYS A 3 21.29 -9.44 -5.35
C LYS A 3 19.87 -9.89 -5.78
N TYR A 4 19.26 -9.23 -6.75
CA TYR A 4 17.88 -9.45 -7.20
C TYR A 4 17.82 -9.68 -8.71
N ASN A 5 16.94 -10.57 -9.16
CA ASN A 5 16.68 -10.85 -10.57
C ASN A 5 15.33 -10.26 -11.00
N PHE A 6 15.35 -9.08 -11.63
CA PHE A 6 14.14 -8.44 -12.17
C PHE A 6 13.79 -8.91 -13.59
N ASP A 7 14.64 -9.71 -14.23
CA ASP A 7 14.38 -10.32 -15.54
C ASP A 7 13.62 -11.64 -15.43
N GLU A 8 13.42 -12.15 -14.20
CA GLU A 8 12.64 -13.36 -13.95
C GLU A 8 11.18 -13.15 -14.35
N TYR A 9 10.68 -13.96 -15.27
CA TYR A 9 9.26 -14.02 -15.58
C TYR A 9 8.50 -14.77 -14.48
N ILE A 10 7.43 -14.14 -13.99
CA ILE A 10 6.55 -14.69 -12.95
C ILE A 10 5.13 -14.70 -13.52
N GLU A 11 4.55 -15.89 -13.69
CA GLU A 11 3.14 -16.00 -14.09
C GLU A 11 2.25 -15.56 -12.91
N ARG A 12 1.36 -14.59 -13.19
CA ARG A 12 0.45 -13.97 -12.21
C ARG A 12 -1.03 -14.19 -12.56
N ARG A 13 -1.33 -14.87 -13.66
CA ARG A 13 -2.69 -15.31 -13.96
C ARG A 13 -3.11 -16.42 -13.02
N ASN A 14 -4.39 -16.44 -12.68
CA ASN A 14 -5.01 -17.37 -11.72
C ASN A 14 -4.37 -17.31 -10.32
N THR A 15 -3.82 -16.15 -9.93
CA THR A 15 -3.26 -15.94 -8.59
C THR A 15 -4.12 -15.00 -7.74
N SER A 16 -5.36 -14.73 -8.16
CA SER A 16 -6.23 -13.69 -7.57
C SER A 16 -5.62 -12.29 -7.70
N SER A 17 -4.92 -12.03 -8.80
CA SER A 17 -4.32 -10.74 -9.09
C SER A 17 -5.34 -9.80 -9.71
N MET A 18 -5.65 -8.68 -9.06
CA MET A 18 -6.48 -7.63 -9.69
C MET A 18 -5.93 -7.21 -11.05
N LYS A 19 -4.61 -7.04 -11.15
CA LYS A 19 -3.93 -6.58 -12.36
C LYS A 19 -4.13 -7.53 -13.55
N TRP A 20 -4.00 -8.83 -13.32
CA TRP A 20 -3.99 -9.86 -14.37
C TRP A 20 -5.32 -10.60 -14.54
N ASP A 21 -6.05 -10.87 -13.46
CA ASP A 21 -7.26 -11.71 -13.48
C ASP A 21 -8.54 -10.90 -13.73
N LEU A 22 -8.54 -9.57 -13.55
CA LEU A 22 -9.70 -8.71 -13.84
C LEU A 22 -9.64 -8.01 -15.21
N VAL A 23 -8.66 -8.33 -16.05
CA VAL A 23 -8.46 -7.67 -17.35
C VAL A 23 -9.67 -7.85 -18.26
N GLY A 24 -10.18 -9.08 -18.38
CA GLY A 24 -11.35 -9.39 -19.21
C GLY A 24 -12.61 -8.67 -18.73
N GLU A 25 -12.86 -8.67 -17.41
CA GLU A 25 -14.01 -7.96 -16.82
C GLU A 25 -13.92 -6.45 -17.02
N ARG A 26 -12.72 -5.88 -16.81
CA ARG A 26 -12.52 -4.43 -16.79
C ARG A 26 -12.38 -3.80 -18.17
N PHE A 27 -11.78 -4.52 -19.12
CA PHE A 27 -11.42 -3.97 -20.43
C PHE A 27 -12.05 -4.74 -21.61
N GLY A 28 -12.82 -5.80 -21.34
CA GLY A 28 -13.59 -6.55 -22.35
C GLY A 28 -12.80 -7.61 -23.11
N ASP A 29 -11.51 -7.76 -22.84
CA ASP A 29 -10.63 -8.73 -23.48
C ASP A 29 -9.64 -9.32 -22.45
N PRO A 30 -9.72 -10.64 -22.15
CA PRO A 30 -8.84 -11.29 -21.17
C PRO A 30 -7.41 -11.49 -21.68
N ASP A 31 -7.14 -11.31 -22.98
CA ASP A 31 -5.82 -11.54 -23.58
C ASP A 31 -4.93 -10.28 -23.60
N LEU A 32 -5.42 -9.15 -23.08
CA LEU A 32 -4.64 -7.91 -23.00
C LEU A 32 -3.47 -8.02 -22.01
N LEU A 33 -2.38 -7.31 -22.31
CA LEU A 33 -1.27 -7.12 -21.38
C LEU A 33 -1.58 -5.98 -20.39
N PRO A 34 -1.62 -6.24 -19.07
CA PRO A 34 -2.06 -5.25 -18.11
C PRO A 34 -0.94 -4.32 -17.63
N TYR A 35 -1.12 -3.00 -17.82
CA TYR A 35 -0.22 -1.95 -17.33
C TYR A 35 -0.96 -0.83 -16.56
N TRP A 36 -2.06 -1.16 -15.88
CA TRP A 36 -3.06 -0.19 -15.46
C TRP A 36 -3.11 0.08 -13.94
N VAL A 37 -3.00 -0.95 -13.09
CA VAL A 37 -3.02 -0.80 -11.62
C VAL A 37 -1.61 -0.80 -11.06
N ALA A 38 -1.40 0.01 -10.01
CA ALA A 38 -0.09 0.24 -9.40
C ALA A 38 0.34 -0.88 -8.44
N ASP A 39 0.56 -2.08 -8.97
CA ASP A 39 1.39 -3.12 -8.36
C ASP A 39 2.49 -3.58 -9.33
N MET A 40 3.47 -4.32 -8.83
CA MET A 40 4.63 -4.77 -9.61
C MET A 40 4.51 -6.24 -10.02
N ASP A 41 5.12 -6.60 -11.15
CA ASP A 41 5.26 -8.00 -11.58
C ASP A 41 6.60 -8.61 -11.12
N PHE A 42 7.10 -8.18 -9.96
CA PHE A 42 8.32 -8.69 -9.34
C PHE A 42 8.00 -9.41 -8.03
N ARG A 43 8.83 -10.38 -7.65
CA ARG A 43 8.82 -10.92 -6.29
C ARG A 43 9.15 -9.82 -5.29
N SER A 44 8.50 -9.85 -4.14
CA SER A 44 8.93 -9.07 -2.98
C SER A 44 10.38 -9.43 -2.60
N PRO A 45 11.14 -8.51 -1.96
CA PRO A 45 12.49 -8.80 -1.51
C PRO A 45 12.53 -10.06 -0.61
N PRO A 46 13.57 -10.92 -0.72
CA PRO A 46 13.70 -12.13 0.10
C PRO A 46 13.61 -11.83 1.60
N GLU A 47 14.11 -10.68 2.07
CA GLU A 47 14.03 -10.27 3.47
C GLU A 47 12.59 -10.12 3.97
N VAL A 48 11.66 -9.71 3.09
CA VAL A 48 10.23 -9.61 3.42
C VAL A 48 9.59 -11.00 3.42
N ILE A 49 9.91 -11.83 2.43
CA ILE A 49 9.39 -13.20 2.32
C ILE A 49 9.83 -14.04 3.52
N GLU A 50 11.13 -14.00 3.87
CA GLU A 50 11.70 -14.71 5.02
C GLU A 50 11.04 -14.29 6.34
N ALA A 51 10.80 -12.99 6.55
CA ALA A 51 10.12 -12.51 7.75
C ALA A 51 8.67 -13.03 7.87
N ILE A 52 7.96 -13.13 6.75
CA ILE A 52 6.61 -13.70 6.69
C ILE A 52 6.66 -15.20 6.96
N GLU A 53 7.57 -15.93 6.31
CA GLU A 53 7.74 -17.37 6.51
C GLU A 53 8.10 -17.72 7.97
N GLU A 54 9.01 -16.97 8.60
CA GLU A 54 9.34 -17.15 10.02
C GLU A 54 8.12 -16.93 10.92
N LYS A 55 7.29 -15.93 10.63
CA LYS A 55 6.04 -15.73 11.39
C LYS A 55 5.05 -16.87 11.17
N LEU A 56 4.98 -17.42 9.96
CA LEU A 56 4.13 -18.57 9.64
C LEU A 56 4.61 -19.85 10.35
N LYS A 57 5.92 -20.08 10.46
CA LYS A 57 6.50 -21.22 11.21
C LYS A 57 6.07 -21.23 12.67
N HIS A 58 5.84 -20.07 13.28
CA HIS A 58 5.29 -19.99 14.65
C HIS A 58 3.87 -20.56 14.78
N GLY A 59 3.07 -20.57 13.71
CA GLY A 59 1.73 -21.18 13.67
C GLY A 59 0.61 -20.41 14.39
N VAL A 60 0.90 -19.51 15.32
CA VAL A 60 -0.12 -18.68 16.02
C VAL A 60 -0.22 -17.27 15.43
N LEU A 61 -1.40 -16.97 14.87
CA LEU A 61 -1.74 -15.73 14.16
C LEU A 61 -2.85 -14.92 14.85
N GLY A 62 -2.87 -14.93 16.20
CA GLY A 62 -3.80 -14.11 16.99
C GLY A 62 -3.46 -12.61 16.99
N TYR A 63 -4.10 -11.85 17.87
CA TYR A 63 -3.93 -10.40 17.96
C TYR A 63 -2.46 -9.98 18.17
N PRO A 64 -1.89 -9.17 17.25
CA PRO A 64 -0.52 -8.71 17.38
C PRO A 64 -0.43 -7.49 18.30
N VAL A 65 0.73 -7.33 18.94
CA VAL A 65 1.14 -6.08 19.59
C VAL A 65 2.14 -5.38 18.67
N VAL A 66 1.95 -4.07 18.48
CA VAL A 66 2.90 -3.23 17.76
C VAL A 66 4.21 -3.14 18.55
N LYS A 67 5.31 -3.59 17.95
CA LYS A 67 6.64 -3.51 18.57
C LYS A 67 7.25 -2.13 18.32
N GLU A 68 7.98 -1.63 19.30
CA GLU A 68 8.77 -0.38 19.18
C GLU A 68 9.70 -0.39 17.95
N SER A 69 10.28 -1.55 17.64
CA SER A 69 11.15 -1.74 16.47
C SER A 69 10.47 -1.41 15.14
N LEU A 70 9.14 -1.53 15.04
CA LEU A 70 8.40 -1.15 13.84
C LEU A 70 8.32 0.38 13.70
N VAL A 71 8.11 1.10 14.80
CA VAL A 71 8.09 2.57 14.79
C VAL A 71 9.49 3.11 14.47
N GLU A 72 10.52 2.49 15.06
CA GLU A 72 11.92 2.82 14.78
C GLU A 72 12.32 2.60 13.33
N SER A 73 11.83 1.54 12.69
CA SER A 73 12.15 1.29 11.29
C SER A 73 11.57 2.35 10.37
N ILE A 74 10.36 2.86 10.64
CA ILE A 74 9.72 3.95 9.89
C ILE A 74 10.51 5.25 10.07
N VAL A 75 10.78 5.65 11.32
CA VAL A 75 11.53 6.89 11.62
C VAL A 75 12.92 6.86 10.99
N ASN A 76 13.61 5.72 11.09
CA ASN A 76 14.94 5.57 10.52
C ASN A 76 14.91 5.57 8.98
N TRP A 77 13.89 4.96 8.36
CA TRP A 77 13.72 4.98 6.91
C TRP A 77 13.59 6.41 6.39
N GLU A 78 12.70 7.21 6.98
CA GLU A 78 12.49 8.61 6.61
C GLU A 78 13.76 9.45 6.81
N LYS A 79 14.47 9.23 7.92
CA LYS A 79 15.74 9.93 8.18
C LYS A 79 16.80 9.59 7.14
N VAL A 80 16.98 8.32 6.81
CA VAL A 80 18.04 7.87 5.89
C VAL A 80 17.71 8.19 4.44
N ARG A 81 16.45 8.01 4.02
CA ARG A 81 16.04 8.20 2.62
C ARG A 81 15.71 9.63 2.26
N HIS A 82 15.15 10.38 3.21
CA HIS A 82 14.59 11.70 2.97
C HIS A 82 15.22 12.79 3.84
N GLY A 83 16.15 12.44 4.74
CA GLY A 83 16.78 13.39 5.66
C GLY A 83 15.82 13.93 6.72
N TRP A 84 14.62 13.37 6.83
CA TRP A 84 13.56 13.88 7.68
C TRP A 84 13.54 13.16 9.03
N SER A 85 13.60 13.92 10.12
CA SER A 85 13.52 13.40 11.49
C SER A 85 12.28 13.95 12.18
N PHE A 86 11.52 13.08 12.83
CA PHE A 86 10.29 13.42 13.56
C PHE A 86 10.15 12.55 14.81
N ASP A 87 9.28 12.97 15.73
CA ASP A 87 9.04 12.23 16.98
C ASP A 87 8.22 10.97 16.74
N LYS A 88 8.58 9.88 17.41
CA LYS A 88 7.88 8.58 17.28
C LYS A 88 6.38 8.67 17.55
N SER A 89 5.94 9.60 18.41
CA SER A 89 4.52 9.85 18.71
C SER A 89 3.71 10.40 17.52
N ALA A 90 4.37 10.86 16.45
CA ALA A 90 3.70 11.28 15.22
C ALA A 90 3.23 10.09 14.37
N VAL A 91 3.61 8.85 14.69
CA VAL A 91 3.18 7.65 13.95
C VAL A 91 1.82 7.19 14.47
N THR A 92 0.85 7.07 13.56
CA THR A 92 -0.44 6.42 13.80
C THR A 92 -0.72 5.38 12.72
N TRP A 93 -1.65 4.46 12.99
CA TRP A 93 -1.91 3.30 12.14
C TRP A 93 -3.21 3.48 11.36
N ALA A 94 -3.15 3.22 10.06
CA ALA A 94 -4.32 3.11 9.20
C ALA A 94 -4.18 1.86 8.32
N PRO A 95 -5.29 1.22 7.92
CA PRO A 95 -5.24 0.03 7.06
C PRO A 95 -4.73 0.32 5.63
N GLY A 96 -4.59 1.60 5.27
CA GLY A 96 -4.03 2.07 4.01
C GLY A 96 -4.14 3.58 3.90
N VAL A 97 -3.53 4.19 2.88
CA VAL A 97 -3.52 5.65 2.68
C VAL A 97 -4.94 6.20 2.51
N VAL A 98 -5.79 5.54 1.71
CA VAL A 98 -7.18 5.99 1.48
C VAL A 98 -7.99 5.98 2.79
N GLY A 99 -7.83 4.95 3.62
CA GLY A 99 -8.44 4.91 4.96
C GLY A 99 -7.92 6.01 5.88
N GLY A 100 -6.61 6.31 5.81
CA GLY A 100 -6.01 7.43 6.53
C GLY A 100 -6.56 8.80 6.09
N LEU A 101 -6.79 8.98 4.78
CA LEU A 101 -7.43 10.19 4.25
C LEU A 101 -8.86 10.34 4.77
N ALA A 102 -9.64 9.26 4.81
CA ALA A 102 -10.99 9.26 5.37
C ALA A 102 -10.98 9.77 6.83
N PHE A 103 -10.10 9.22 7.67
CA PHE A 103 -9.95 9.63 9.06
C PHE A 103 -9.50 11.09 9.20
N ALA A 104 -8.61 11.55 8.33
CA ALA A 104 -8.16 12.94 8.33
C ALA A 104 -9.31 13.91 7.97
N ILE A 105 -10.10 13.59 6.94
CA ILE A 105 -11.25 14.40 6.55
C ILE A 105 -12.26 14.48 7.71
N GLU A 106 -12.63 13.34 8.28
CA GLU A 106 -13.56 13.28 9.41
C GLU A 106 -13.05 14.05 10.65
N ALA A 107 -11.74 13.99 10.92
CA ALA A 107 -11.15 14.66 12.07
C ALA A 107 -11.01 16.19 11.91
N TYR A 108 -10.82 16.67 10.68
CA TYR A 108 -10.42 18.07 10.42
C TYR A 108 -11.44 18.89 9.64
N THR A 109 -12.56 18.32 9.22
CA THR A 109 -13.61 19.02 8.46
C THR A 109 -15.00 18.68 8.98
N LYS A 110 -16.01 19.39 8.48
CA LYS A 110 -17.43 19.08 8.66
C LYS A 110 -18.08 18.88 7.29
N PRO A 111 -19.22 18.16 7.23
CA PRO A 111 -20.02 18.09 6.01
C PRO A 111 -20.30 19.48 5.44
N GLY A 112 -20.02 19.67 4.16
CA GLY A 112 -20.11 20.94 3.44
C GLY A 112 -18.87 21.83 3.44
N ASP A 113 -17.80 21.49 4.18
CA ASP A 113 -16.52 22.18 4.07
C ASP A 113 -15.84 21.90 2.71
N GLY A 114 -15.10 22.89 2.20
CA GLY A 114 -14.38 22.75 0.93
C GLY A 114 -12.99 22.11 1.10
N ILE A 115 -12.64 21.15 0.23
CA ILE A 115 -11.32 20.51 0.16
C ILE A 115 -10.70 20.77 -1.23
N ILE A 116 -9.46 21.27 -1.26
CA ILE A 116 -8.76 21.60 -2.51
C ILE A 116 -8.03 20.37 -3.06
N LEU A 117 -8.26 20.05 -4.34
CA LEU A 117 -7.50 19.06 -5.11
C LEU A 117 -6.77 19.72 -6.29
N GLN A 118 -5.57 19.21 -6.61
CA GLN A 118 -4.78 19.65 -7.77
C GLN A 118 -4.84 18.58 -8.85
N THR A 119 -5.53 18.85 -9.96
CA THR A 119 -5.89 17.83 -10.97
C THR A 119 -4.93 17.87 -12.17
N PRO A 120 -4.70 16.73 -12.87
CA PRO A 120 -5.21 15.38 -12.60
C PRO A 120 -4.50 14.71 -11.40
N VAL A 121 -5.26 13.94 -10.61
CA VAL A 121 -4.78 13.27 -9.40
C VAL A 121 -5.46 11.90 -9.23
N TYR A 122 -4.92 11.09 -8.32
CA TYR A 122 -5.42 9.77 -7.94
C TYR A 122 -6.94 9.78 -7.67
N PRO A 123 -7.76 9.03 -8.45
CA PRO A 123 -9.22 9.13 -8.40
C PRO A 123 -9.86 8.95 -7.01
N PRO A 124 -9.37 8.06 -6.14
CA PRO A 124 -9.91 7.93 -4.79
C PRO A 124 -9.87 9.20 -3.93
N PHE A 125 -9.10 10.23 -4.30
CA PHE A 125 -9.16 11.52 -3.61
C PHE A 125 -10.52 12.21 -3.80
N TYR A 126 -11.13 12.11 -4.98
CA TYR A 126 -12.47 12.66 -5.22
C TYR A 126 -13.52 11.84 -4.48
N GLU A 127 -13.47 10.51 -4.66
CA GLU A 127 -14.44 9.58 -4.09
C GLU A 127 -14.53 9.72 -2.57
N ILE A 128 -13.39 9.81 -1.88
CA ILE A 128 -13.41 9.89 -0.41
C ILE A 128 -13.96 11.22 0.10
N ILE A 129 -13.70 12.32 -0.61
CA ILE A 129 -14.26 13.64 -0.26
C ILE A 129 -15.77 13.62 -0.45
N GLU A 130 -16.26 13.13 -1.59
CA GLU A 130 -17.70 13.06 -1.88
C GLU A 130 -18.45 12.17 -0.86
N MET A 131 -17.82 11.07 -0.43
CA MET A 131 -18.40 10.18 0.58
C MET A 131 -18.46 10.79 1.99
N SER A 132 -17.65 11.80 2.30
CA SER A 132 -17.61 12.45 3.62
C SER A 132 -18.69 13.52 3.82
N GLY A 133 -19.40 13.92 2.75
CA GLY A 133 -20.49 14.89 2.77
C GLY A 133 -20.03 16.34 2.90
#